data_AF-A0A6P0DUC7-F1
#
_entry.id   AF-A0A6P0DUC7-F1
#
_cell.length_a   1.000
_cell.length_b   1.000
_cell.length_c   1.000
_cell.angle_alpha   90.00
_cell.angle_beta   90.00
_cell.angle_gamma   90.00
#
_symmetry.space_group_name_H-M   'P 1'
#
loop_
_entity.id
_entity.type
_entity.pdbx_description
1 polymer ?
#
loop_
_entity_poly.entity_id
_entity_poly.type
_entity_poly.pdbx_seq_one_letter_code
_entity_poly.pdbx_strand_id
1 'polypeptide(L)'
;ALSALFARLAHKQALVIDDFDVAARQFVALGNADLQMMILLGATPTDEELEKAARNAVRTFLKAYGSPEAEKAGHPPQLAAISG
;
A
#
# COMPACT_ATOMS: atom_id res chain seq x y z
N ALA A 1 -10.45 11.63 5.47
CA ALA A 1 -9.21 12.09 4.80
C ALA A 1 -8.63 11.04 3.85
N LEU A 2 -8.37 9.80 4.30
CA LEU A 2 -7.86 8.70 3.45
C LEU A 2 -8.82 8.29 2.33
N SER A 3 -10.11 8.07 2.61
CA SER A 3 -11.10 7.69 1.57
C SER A 3 -11.13 8.71 0.42
N ALA A 4 -11.09 10.01 0.74
CA ALA A 4 -11.04 11.07 -0.26
C ALA A 4 -9.71 11.10 -1.06
N LEU A 5 -8.59 10.76 -0.44
CA LEU A 5 -7.32 10.59 -1.16
C LEU A 5 -7.41 9.41 -2.14
N PHE A 6 -7.95 8.28 -1.70
CA PHE A 6 -8.12 7.09 -2.53
C PHE A 6 -9.08 7.34 -3.70
N ALA A 7 -10.18 8.05 -3.47
CA ALA A 7 -11.10 8.46 -4.53
C ALA A 7 -10.39 9.32 -5.60
N ARG A 8 -9.52 10.25 -5.21
CA ARG A 8 -8.73 11.05 -6.17
C ARG A 8 -7.72 10.21 -6.96
N LEU A 9 -7.12 9.20 -6.34
CA LEU A 9 -6.19 8.29 -7.01
C LEU A 9 -6.92 7.35 -7.98
N ALA A 10 -8.11 6.87 -7.59
CA ALA A 10 -8.97 6.06 -8.44
C ALA A 10 -9.48 6.86 -9.65
N HIS A 11 -9.83 8.14 -9.47
CA HIS A 11 -10.17 9.04 -10.58
C HIS A 11 -9.00 9.22 -11.57
N LYS A 12 -7.75 9.06 -11.13
CA LYS A 12 -6.55 9.07 -11.98
C LYS A 12 -6.16 7.68 -12.49
N GLN A 13 -7.03 6.67 -12.30
CA GLN A 13 -6.80 5.28 -12.67
C GLN A 13 -5.53 4.66 -12.02
N ALA A 14 -5.03 5.25 -10.93
CA ALA A 14 -3.90 4.70 -10.18
C ALA A 14 -4.32 3.56 -9.25
N LEU A 15 -5.58 3.59 -8.79
CA LEU A 15 -6.18 2.57 -7.93
C LEU A 15 -7.52 2.09 -8.50
N VAL A 16 -7.89 0.85 -8.20
CA VAL A 16 -9.19 0.25 -8.50
C VAL A 16 -9.83 -0.15 -7.17
N ILE A 17 -10.84 0.60 -6.72
CA ILE A 17 -11.47 0.44 -5.40
C ILE A 17 -12.98 0.59 -5.54
N ASP A 18 -13.74 -0.38 -5.03
CA ASP A 18 -15.22 -0.36 -5.03
C ASP A 18 -15.80 0.43 -3.85
N ASP A 19 -15.19 0.31 -2.67
CA ASP A 19 -15.60 1.01 -1.44
C ASP A 19 -14.39 1.69 -0.78
N PHE A 20 -14.36 3.02 -0.85
CA PHE A 20 -13.25 3.83 -0.35
C PHE A 20 -13.13 3.85 1.17
N ASP A 21 -14.24 3.67 1.90
CA ASP A 21 -14.23 3.68 3.37
C ASP A 21 -13.79 2.32 3.92
N VAL A 22 -14.13 1.23 3.25
CA VAL A 22 -13.57 -0.10 3.52
C VAL A 22 -12.07 -0.11 3.23
N ALA A 23 -11.65 0.37 2.06
CA ALA A 23 -10.24 0.44 1.69
C ALA A 23 -9.41 1.28 2.68
N ALA A 24 -9.95 2.41 3.15
CA ALA A 24 -9.30 3.24 4.17
C ALA A 24 -9.09 2.49 5.50
N ARG A 25 -10.09 1.74 5.97
CA ARG A 25 -9.97 0.92 7.18
C ARG A 25 -8.95 -0.20 7.02
N GLN A 26 -8.95 -0.87 5.86
CA GLN A 26 -7.99 -1.92 5.56
C GLN A 26 -6.55 -1.39 5.49
N PHE A 27 -6.34 -0.22 4.89
CA PHE A 27 -5.01 0.40 4.84
C PHE A 27 -4.45 0.68 6.25
N VAL A 28 -5.27 1.22 7.15
CA VAL A 28 -4.87 1.45 8.54
C VAL A 28 -4.61 0.13 9.27
N ALA A 29 -5.45 -0.89 9.05
CA ALA A 29 -5.25 -2.21 9.64
C ALA A 29 -3.91 -2.83 9.20
N LEU A 30 -3.55 -2.72 7.92
CA LEU A 30 -2.26 -3.17 7.40
C LEU A 30 -1.09 -2.42 8.06
N GLY A 31 -1.19 -1.11 8.26
CA GLY A 31 -0.15 -0.31 8.93
C GLY A 31 0.06 -0.70 10.39
N ASN A 32 -1.00 -1.11 11.07
CA ASN A 32 -0.93 -1.48 12.48
C ASN A 32 -0.58 -2.95 12.70
N ALA A 33 -0.84 -3.84 11.74
CA ALA A 33 -0.70 -5.28 11.90
C ALA A 33 0.72 -5.69 12.35
N ASP A 34 1.74 -5.10 11.74
CA ASP A 34 3.15 -5.38 12.06
C ASP A 34 3.57 -4.88 13.45
N LEU A 35 2.83 -3.92 14.02
CA LEU A 35 3.17 -3.24 15.29
C LEU A 35 2.27 -3.66 16.45
N GLN A 36 1.13 -4.30 16.17
CA GLN A 36 0.06 -4.52 17.14
C GLN A 36 0.52 -5.29 18.38
N MET A 37 1.31 -6.35 18.19
CA MET A 37 1.79 -7.18 19.31
C MET A 37 2.75 -6.41 20.22
N MET A 38 3.66 -5.64 19.63
CA MET A 38 4.62 -4.81 20.37
C MET A 38 3.90 -3.76 21.23
N ILE A 39 2.95 -3.05 20.63
CA ILE A 39 2.15 -2.03 21.32
C ILE A 39 1.33 -2.65 22.45
N LEU A 40 0.73 -3.83 22.24
CA LEU A 40 -0.05 -4.53 23.26
C LEU A 40 0.80 -4.95 24.47
N LEU A 41 2.07 -5.28 24.24
CA LEU A 41 3.04 -5.62 25.29
C LEU A 41 3.66 -4.37 25.95
N GLY A 42 3.18 -3.17 25.62
CA GLY A 42 3.63 -1.90 26.22
C GLY A 42 4.95 -1.37 25.66
N ALA A 43 5.43 -1.92 24.55
CA ALA A 43 6.62 -1.42 23.86
C ALA A 43 6.26 -0.31 22.86
N THR A 44 7.15 0.68 22.74
CA THR A 44 7.03 1.77 21.76
C THR A 44 7.84 1.40 20.51
N PRO A 45 7.23 1.37 19.31
CA PRO A 45 7.96 1.13 18.06
C PRO A 45 9.06 2.14 17.82
N THR A 46 10.20 1.66 17.33
CA THR A 46 11.28 2.51 16.81
C THR A 46 10.89 3.13 15.47
N ASP A 47 11.60 4.18 15.06
CA ASP A 47 11.39 4.83 13.76
C ASP A 47 11.58 3.84 12.60
N GLU A 48 12.56 2.93 12.69
CA GLU A 48 12.80 1.90 11.67
C GLU A 48 11.63 0.91 11.56
N GLU A 49 11.05 0.51 12.70
CA GLU A 49 9.88 -0.37 12.73
C GLU A 49 8.62 0.31 12.18
N LEU A 50 8.43 1.59 12.51
CA LEU A 50 7.36 2.41 11.93
C LEU A 50 7.52 2.51 10.40
N GLU A 51 8.73 2.77 9.92
CA GLU A 51 9.03 2.91 8.50
C GLU A 51 8.81 1.58 7.75
N LYS A 52 9.22 0.47 8.37
CA LYS A 52 9.02 -0.88 7.83
C LYS A 52 7.53 -1.25 7.75
N ALA A 53 6.76 -0.99 8.82
CA ALA A 53 5.33 -1.25 8.84
C ALA A 53 4.59 -0.42 7.78
N ALA A 54 4.92 0.86 7.65
CA ALA A 54 4.35 1.73 6.63
C ALA A 54 4.65 1.22 5.21
N ARG A 55 5.90 0.81 4.93
CA ARG A 55 6.27 0.23 3.64
C ARG A 55 5.52 -1.07 3.34
N ASN A 56 5.38 -1.95 4.33
CA ASN A 56 4.65 -3.20 4.17
C ASN A 56 3.18 -2.97 3.89
N ALA A 57 2.56 -2.03 4.60
CA ALA A 57 1.16 -1.67 4.39
C ALA A 57 0.92 -1.11 2.98
N VAL A 58 1.74 -0.15 2.54
CA VAL A 58 1.64 0.43 1.18
C VAL A 58 1.83 -0.64 0.13
N ARG A 59 2.88 -1.46 0.23
CA ARG A 59 3.14 -2.54 -0.74
C ARG A 59 1.97 -3.52 -0.83
N THR A 60 1.42 -3.92 0.31
CA THR A 60 0.30 -4.87 0.36
C THR A 60 -0.97 -4.24 -0.20
N PHE A 61 -1.26 -2.98 0.17
CA PHE A 61 -2.40 -2.25 -0.33
C PHE A 61 -2.35 -2.05 -1.85
N LEU A 62 -1.19 -1.70 -2.40
CA LEU A 62 -1.02 -1.54 -3.85
C LEU A 62 -1.11 -2.85 -4.62
N LYS A 63 -0.73 -3.99 -4.02
CA LYS A 63 -0.98 -5.30 -4.65
C LYS A 63 -2.47 -5.64 -4.71
N ALA A 64 -3.26 -5.19 -3.74
CA ALA A 64 -4.69 -5.45 -3.69
C ALA A 64 -5.51 -4.47 -4.55
N TYR A 65 -5.14 -3.19 -4.56
CA TYR A 65 -5.94 -2.10 -5.13
C TYR A 65 -5.23 -1.31 -6.23
N GLY A 66 -3.97 -1.64 -6.56
CA GLY A 66 -3.24 -0.98 -7.64
C GLY A 66 -3.86 -1.28 -9.00
N SER A 67 -3.85 -0.30 -9.90
CA SER A 67 -4.25 -0.53 -11.28
C SER A 67 -3.18 -1.34 -12.03
N PRO A 68 -3.54 -2.42 -12.75
CA PRO A 68 -2.61 -3.19 -13.57
C PRO A 68 -1.90 -2.35 -14.64
N GLU A 69 -2.55 -1.30 -15.14
CA GLU A 69 -1.96 -0.39 -16.13
C GLU A 69 -0.91 0.52 -15.50
N ALA A 70 -1.18 1.02 -14.29
CA ALA A 70 -0.21 1.80 -13.52
C ALA A 70 1.01 0.95 -13.11
N GLU A 71 0.80 -0.33 -12.78
CA GLU A 71 1.89 -1.28 -12.47
C GLU A 71 2.79 -1.54 -13.68
N LYS A 72 2.20 -1.71 -14.88
CA LYS A 72 2.94 -1.87 -16.14
C LYS A 72 3.72 -0.61 -16.51
N ALA A 73 3.15 0.58 -16.29
CA ALA A 73 3.83 1.85 -16.53
C ALA A 73 4.99 2.12 -15.55
N GLY A 74 4.95 1.52 -14.35
CA GLY A 74 6.01 1.63 -13.34
C GLY A 74 7.17 0.65 -13.50
N HIS A 75 7.05 -0.38 -14.36
CA HIS A 75 8.16 -1.26 -14.71
C HIS A 75 8.97 -0.64 -15.87
N PRO A 76 10.28 -0.36 -15.71
CA PRO A 76 11.11 0.01 -16.85
C PRO A 76 11.15 -1.17 -17.84
N PRO A 77 10.93 -0.93 -19.15
CA PRO A 77 10.85 -2.00 -20.14
C PRO A 77 12.26 -2.46 -20.55
N GLN A 78 12.99 -3.24 -19.73
CA GLN A 78 14.34 -3.67 -20.15
C GLN A 78 14.84 -5.08 -19.76
N LEU A 79 14.06 -5.95 -19.11
CA LEU A 79 14.56 -7.31 -18.80
C LEU A 79 14.17 -8.40 -19.80
N ALA A 80 13.31 -8.11 -20.78
CA ALA A 80 12.92 -9.07 -21.83
C ALA A 80 13.76 -8.95 -23.13
N ALA A 81 14.68 -8.00 -23.22
CA ALA A 81 15.48 -7.74 -24.43
C ALA A 81 16.89 -8.36 -24.38
N ILE A 82 17.25 -9.07 -23.30
CA ILE A 82 18.56 -9.73 -23.16
C ILE A 82 18.41 -11.26 -23.12
N SER A 83 17.89 -11.81 -24.21
CA SER A 83 18.09 -13.23 -24.54
C SER A 83 18.33 -13.29 -26.04
N GLY A 84 19.57 -12.93 -26.41
CA GLY A 84 20.21 -13.39 -27.64
C GLY A 84 21.04 -14.61 -27.33
#